data_AF-A0A819UJG2-F1
#
_entry.id   AF-A0A819UJG2-F1
#
_cell.length_a   1.000
_cell.length_b   1.000
_cell.length_c   1.000
_cell.angle_alpha   90.00
_cell.angle_beta   90.00
_cell.angle_gamma   90.00
#
_symmetry.space_group_name_H-M   'P 1'
#
loop_
_entity.id
_entity.type
_entity.pdbx_description
1 polymer ?
#
loop_
_entity_poly.entity_id
_entity_poly.type
_entity_poly.pdbx_seq_one_letter_code
_entity_poly.pdbx_strand_id
1 'polypeptide(L)'
;MSTEINPNSSPSTSQQQITPVQRKLQKILDLKLESDKDLIESLKYLSTFFTENSVRTRRSLRSTIEKRSLTLNDQFEECFRVVKQQLDQVNDTVTSMSTCCEDMTQRLKNVKAQTQELINKTTQIQNEK
;
A
#
# COMPACT_ATOMS: atom_id res chain seq x y z
N MET A 1 2.13 42.69 83.13
CA MET A 1 2.34 41.23 83.06
C MET A 1 1.16 40.69 82.28
N SER A 2 1.30 40.61 80.96
CA SER A 2 0.20 40.31 80.04
C SER A 2 0.60 39.13 79.17
N THR A 3 -0.21 38.09 79.24
CA THR A 3 -0.30 36.94 78.36
C THR A 3 -0.47 37.38 76.91
N GLU A 4 0.15 36.70 75.93
CA GLU A 4 -0.56 35.96 74.87
C GLU A 4 0.27 35.59 73.63
N ILE A 5 0.07 34.32 73.23
CA ILE A 5 -0.07 33.76 71.89
C ILE A 5 1.19 33.66 71.00
N ASN A 6 1.69 32.41 70.94
CA ASN A 6 2.30 31.82 69.76
C ASN A 6 1.20 31.40 68.77
N PRO A 7 1.28 31.74 67.48
CA PRO A 7 0.62 30.96 66.44
C PRO A 7 1.64 30.44 65.42
N ASN A 8 1.96 29.16 65.58
CA ASN A 8 1.85 28.16 64.53
C ASN A 8 2.28 28.59 63.11
N SER A 9 3.56 28.43 62.80
CA SER A 9 4.06 28.37 61.42
C SER A 9 3.59 27.06 60.76
N SER A 10 2.43 27.09 60.12
CA SER A 10 2.03 26.05 59.16
C SER A 10 2.69 26.32 57.81
N PRO A 11 3.16 25.28 57.09
CA PRO A 11 3.80 25.45 55.79
C PRO A 11 2.71 25.74 54.74
N SER A 12 2.71 26.95 54.17
CA SER A 12 1.90 27.26 53.00
C SER A 12 2.40 26.41 51.83
N THR A 13 1.74 25.28 51.59
CA THR A 13 1.88 24.52 50.35
C THR A 13 1.47 25.42 49.19
N SER A 14 2.45 25.94 48.45
CA SER A 14 2.26 26.68 47.21
C SER A 14 1.60 25.77 46.18
N GLN A 15 0.27 25.71 46.17
CA GLN A 15 -0.49 25.17 45.04
C GLN A 15 -0.33 26.15 43.88
N GLN A 16 0.74 25.97 43.09
CA GLN A 16 0.95 26.68 41.85
C GLN A 16 -0.26 26.44 40.94
N GLN A 17 -1.10 27.47 40.77
CA GLN A 17 -2.23 27.42 39.84
C GLN A 17 -1.68 27.38 38.41
N ILE A 18 -1.58 26.17 37.84
CA ILE A 18 -1.14 25.97 36.45
C ILE A 18 -2.16 26.63 35.52
N THR A 19 -1.70 27.62 34.74
CA THR A 19 -2.55 28.34 33.79
C THR A 19 -3.07 27.40 32.69
N PRO A 20 -4.23 27.68 32.08
CA PRO A 20 -4.77 26.87 30.98
C PRO A 20 -3.79 26.73 29.79
N VAL A 21 -2.95 27.74 29.55
CA VAL A 21 -1.91 27.72 28.53
C VAL A 21 -0.75 26.82 28.95
N GLN A 22 -0.28 26.91 30.19
CA GLN A 22 0.73 25.97 30.71
C GLN A 22 0.25 24.52 30.65
N ARG A 23 -1.04 24.24 30.93
CA ARG A 23 -1.59 22.88 30.77
C ARG A 23 -1.60 22.40 29.32
N LYS A 24 -1.84 23.30 28.36
CA LYS A 24 -1.77 22.96 26.92
C LYS A 24 -0.33 22.70 26.48
N LEU A 25 0.61 23.54 26.92
CA LEU A 25 2.04 23.36 26.66
C LEU A 25 2.55 22.05 27.25
N GLN A 26 2.23 21.77 28.51
CA GLN A 26 2.59 20.53 29.17
C GLN A 26 2.09 19.31 28.38
N LYS A 27 0.81 19.32 27.98
CA LYS A 27 0.25 18.25 27.14
C LYS A 27 1.00 18.07 25.81
N ILE A 28 1.35 19.16 25.13
CA ILE A 28 2.09 19.10 23.85
C ILE A 28 3.50 18.54 24.07
N LEU A 29 4.17 18.90 25.17
CA LEU A 29 5.48 18.37 25.54
C LEU A 29 5.40 16.88 25.91
N ASP A 30 4.34 16.47 26.60
CA ASP A 30 4.11 15.08 27.02
C ASP A 30 3.80 14.15 25.83
N LEU A 31 3.35 14.70 24.68
CA LEU A 31 3.05 13.95 23.46
C LEU A 31 4.28 13.28 22.81
N LYS A 32 5.51 13.55 23.30
CA LYS A 32 6.78 12.94 22.82
C LYS A 32 6.87 12.80 21.30
N LEU A 33 6.45 13.86 20.58
CA LEU A 33 6.31 13.86 19.12
C LEU A 33 7.59 13.41 18.41
N GLU A 34 8.77 13.77 18.91
CA GLU A 34 10.07 13.40 18.33
C GLU A 34 10.34 11.89 18.26
N SER A 35 9.70 11.11 19.14
CA SER A 35 9.88 9.65 19.18
C SER A 35 8.95 8.90 18.22
N ASP A 36 7.85 9.52 17.79
CA ASP A 36 6.81 8.89 16.95
C ASP A 36 6.85 9.48 15.54
N LYS A 37 7.73 8.90 14.71
CA LYS A 37 7.90 9.32 13.31
C LYS A 37 6.63 9.13 12.49
N ASP A 38 5.88 8.06 12.74
CA ASP A 38 4.66 7.73 11.99
C ASP A 38 3.54 8.74 12.29
N LEU A 39 3.42 9.16 13.56
CA LEU A 39 2.52 10.24 13.93
C LEU A 39 2.92 11.56 13.28
N ILE A 40 4.21 11.93 13.29
CA ILE A 40 4.69 13.15 12.63
C ILE A 40 4.37 13.11 11.13
N GLU A 41 4.62 11.98 10.46
CA GLU A 41 4.36 11.83 9.03
C GLU A 41 2.87 11.91 8.71
N SER A 42 2.04 11.26 9.52
CA SER A 42 0.58 11.34 9.41
C SER A 42 0.08 12.78 9.59
N LEU A 43 0.64 13.54 10.54
CA LEU A 43 0.31 14.95 10.76
C LEU A 43 0.81 15.84 9.62
N LYS A 44 1.97 15.55 9.03
CA LYS A 44 2.46 16.23 7.83
C LYS A 44 1.52 16.00 6.65
N TYR A 45 1.09 14.76 6.43
CA TYR A 45 0.11 14.43 5.40
C TYR A 45 -1.22 15.15 5.63
N LEU A 46 -1.73 15.16 6.87
CA LEU A 46 -2.95 15.88 7.26
C LEU A 46 -2.86 17.38 6.94
N SER A 47 -1.71 17.99 7.22
CA SER A 47 -1.43 19.41 6.98
C SER A 47 -1.55 19.80 5.49
N THR A 48 -1.27 18.88 4.56
CA THR A 48 -1.38 19.17 3.11
C THR A 48 -2.79 19.54 2.67
N PHE A 49 -3.82 19.15 3.44
CA PHE A 49 -5.21 19.36 3.08
C PHE A 49 -6.09 19.93 4.18
N PHE A 50 -5.63 19.92 5.43
CA PHE A 50 -6.30 20.52 6.56
C PHE A 50 -5.61 21.84 6.90
N THR A 51 -5.77 22.84 6.03
CA THR A 51 -5.08 24.13 6.13
C THR A 51 -5.72 25.09 7.14
N GLU A 52 -7.02 24.96 7.38
CA GLU A 52 -7.78 25.82 8.30
C GLU A 52 -8.36 25.04 9.47
N ASN A 53 -8.05 25.49 10.70
CA ASN A 53 -8.60 24.93 11.93
C ASN A 53 -9.87 25.69 12.35
N SER A 54 -10.99 25.38 11.69
CA SER A 54 -12.32 25.88 12.07
C SER A 54 -13.17 24.77 12.71
N VAL A 55 -14.27 25.15 13.38
CA VAL A 55 -15.23 24.17 13.92
C VAL A 55 -15.81 23.30 12.79
N ARG A 56 -16.08 23.89 11.62
CA ARG A 56 -16.62 23.19 10.46
C ARG A 56 -15.64 22.15 9.93
N THR A 57 -14.40 22.55 9.66
CA THR A 57 -13.38 21.65 9.09
C THR A 57 -13.06 20.51 10.05
N ARG A 58 -12.99 20.78 11.37
CA ARG A 58 -12.79 19.75 12.39
C ARG A 58 -13.92 18.72 12.42
N ARG A 59 -15.18 19.16 12.31
CA ARG A 59 -16.35 18.26 12.27
C ARG A 59 -16.37 17.39 11.03
N SER A 60 -15.93 17.91 9.88
CA SER A 60 -15.90 17.14 8.63
C SER A 60 -14.62 16.33 8.43
N LEU A 61 -13.58 16.53 9.27
CA LEU A 61 -12.24 15.98 9.04
C LEU A 61 -12.25 14.45 8.84
N ARG A 62 -12.98 13.73 9.70
CA ARG A 62 -13.10 12.28 9.60
C ARG A 62 -13.66 11.84 8.24
N SER A 63 -14.78 12.43 7.83
CA SER A 63 -15.41 12.12 6.55
C SER A 63 -14.51 12.45 5.36
N THR A 64 -13.76 13.55 5.44
CA THR A 64 -12.76 13.92 4.42
C THR A 64 -11.63 12.89 4.33
N ILE A 65 -11.11 12.41 5.47
CA ILE A 65 -10.07 11.37 5.50
C ILE A 65 -10.60 10.08 4.88
N GLU A 66 -11.79 9.63 5.30
CA GLU A 66 -12.42 8.41 4.80
C GLU A 66 -12.65 8.49 3.28
N LYS A 67 -13.18 9.62 2.78
CA LYS A 67 -13.39 9.82 1.34
C LYS A 67 -12.09 9.77 0.56
N ARG A 68 -11.02 10.39 1.08
CA ARG A 68 -9.69 10.32 0.42
C ARG A 68 -9.15 8.90 0.39
N SER A 69 -9.30 8.15 1.47
CA SER A 69 -8.87 6.75 1.51
C SER A 69 -9.59 5.93 0.45
N LEU A 70 -10.91 6.15 0.27
CA LEU A 70 -11.67 5.50 -0.80
C LEU A 70 -11.14 5.90 -2.19
N THR A 71 -10.96 7.20 -2.44
CA THR A 71 -10.41 7.67 -3.73
C THR A 71 -9.02 7.10 -4.03
N LEU A 72 -8.14 6.98 -3.04
CA LEU A 72 -6.83 6.36 -3.22
C LEU A 72 -6.94 4.87 -3.54
N ASN A 73 -7.87 4.16 -2.90
CA ASN A 73 -8.12 2.75 -3.20
C ASN A 73 -8.67 2.56 -4.62
N ASP A 74 -9.59 3.43 -5.06
CA ASP A 74 -10.12 3.39 -6.42
C ASP A 74 -9.02 3.63 -7.46
N GLN A 75 -8.12 4.59 -7.19
CA GLN A 75 -6.96 4.86 -8.04
C GLN A 75 -5.99 3.67 -8.06
N PHE A 76 -5.76 3.04 -6.90
CA PHE A 76 -4.93 1.85 -6.81
C PHE A 76 -5.53 0.69 -7.62
N GLU A 77 -6.83 0.46 -7.49
CA GLU A 77 -7.55 -0.57 -8.23
C GLU A 77 -7.43 -0.35 -9.75
N GLU A 78 -7.64 0.88 -10.22
CA GLU A 78 -7.56 1.20 -11.65
C GLU A 78 -6.15 0.99 -12.21
N CYS A 79 -5.12 1.48 -11.51
CA CYS A 79 -3.74 1.25 -11.89
C CYS A 79 -3.40 -0.25 -11.94
N PHE A 80 -3.85 -1.01 -10.93
CA PHE A 80 -3.61 -2.45 -10.86
C PHE A 80 -4.34 -3.21 -11.97
N ARG A 81 -5.54 -2.77 -12.34
CA ARG A 81 -6.33 -3.34 -13.44
C ARG A 81 -5.60 -3.24 -14.77
N VAL A 82 -4.96 -2.10 -15.06
CA VAL A 82 -4.15 -1.91 -16.27
C VAL A 82 -2.98 -2.88 -16.29
N VAL A 83 -2.25 -3.01 -15.18
CA VAL A 83 -1.12 -3.94 -15.07
C VAL A 83 -1.58 -5.39 -15.28
N LYS A 84 -2.70 -5.77 -14.66
CA LYS A 84 -3.31 -7.10 -14.82
C LYS A 84 -3.66 -7.38 -16.27
N GLN A 85 -4.29 -6.43 -16.96
CA GLN A 85 -4.67 -6.59 -18.37
C GLN A 85 -3.44 -6.77 -19.28
N GLN A 86 -2.36 -6.02 -19.04
CA GLN A 86 -1.11 -6.20 -19.78
C GLN A 86 -0.48 -7.56 -19.52
N LEU A 87 -0.52 -8.04 -18.27
CA LEU A 87 -0.02 -9.35 -17.91
C LEU A 87 -0.83 -10.48 -18.58
N ASP A 88 -2.16 -10.37 -18.60
CA ASP A 88 -3.04 -11.32 -19.29
C ASP A 88 -2.69 -11.39 -20.79
N GLN A 89 -2.48 -10.24 -21.43
CA GLN A 89 -2.13 -10.19 -22.85
C GLN A 89 -0.79 -10.89 -23.14
N VAL A 90 0.21 -10.70 -22.27
CA VAL A 90 1.50 -11.40 -22.37
C VAL A 90 1.28 -12.90 -22.20
N ASN A 91 0.50 -13.31 -21.21
CA ASN A 91 0.18 -14.72 -20.98
C ASN A 91 -0.50 -15.35 -22.20
N ASP A 92 -1.54 -14.71 -22.75
CA ASP A 92 -2.26 -15.19 -23.93
C ASP A 92 -1.35 -15.33 -25.15
N THR A 93 -0.42 -14.39 -25.33
CA THR A 93 0.57 -14.42 -26.41
C THR A 93 1.53 -15.60 -26.24
N VAL A 94 2.03 -15.82 -25.02
CA VAL A 94 2.94 -16.94 -24.71
C VAL A 94 2.23 -18.29 -24.89
N THR A 95 0.99 -18.42 -24.43
CA THR A 95 0.19 -19.64 -24.63
C THR A 95 -0.05 -19.90 -26.12
N SER A 96 -0.44 -18.88 -26.88
CA SER A 96 -0.64 -19.00 -28.33
C SER A 96 0.64 -19.43 -29.05
N MET A 97 1.79 -18.89 -28.64
CA MET A 97 3.08 -19.26 -29.19
C MET A 97 3.45 -20.70 -28.84
N SER A 98 3.18 -21.16 -27.62
CA SER A 98 3.39 -22.55 -27.21
C SER A 98 2.59 -23.51 -28.08
N THR A 99 1.30 -23.24 -28.27
CA THR A 99 0.42 -24.05 -29.13
C THR A 99 0.92 -24.10 -30.57
N CYS A 100 1.34 -22.96 -31.14
CA CYS A 100 1.90 -22.93 -32.49
C CYS A 100 3.18 -23.77 -32.61
N CYS A 101 4.08 -23.69 -31.63
CA CYS A 101 5.29 -24.51 -31.58
C CYS A 101 5.00 -26.01 -31.47
N GLU A 102 3.99 -26.39 -30.68
CA GLU A 102 3.51 -27.77 -30.56
C GLU A 102 2.94 -28.28 -31.89
N ASP A 103 2.09 -27.50 -32.55
CA ASP A 103 1.52 -27.82 -33.85
C ASP A 103 2.60 -28.00 -34.93
N MET A 104 3.57 -27.09 -34.97
CA MET A 104 4.72 -27.18 -35.88
C MET A 104 5.54 -28.45 -35.61
N THR A 105 5.80 -28.74 -34.34
CA THR A 105 6.53 -29.94 -33.92
C THR A 105 5.79 -31.21 -34.37
N GLN A 106 4.47 -31.24 -34.20
CA GLN A 106 3.66 -32.39 -34.60
C GLN A 106 3.64 -32.57 -36.12
N ARG A 107 3.52 -31.48 -36.89
CA ARG A 107 3.62 -31.52 -38.36
C ARG A 107 4.97 -32.04 -38.83
N LEU A 108 6.07 -31.57 -38.24
CA LEU A 108 7.42 -32.06 -38.57
C LEU A 108 7.57 -33.56 -38.28
N LYS A 109 7.04 -34.04 -37.15
CA LYS A 109 7.02 -35.48 -36.82
C LYS A 109 6.26 -36.28 -37.87
N ASN A 110 5.08 -35.80 -38.28
CA ASN A 110 4.25 -36.48 -39.28
C ASN A 110 4.94 -36.53 -40.66
N VAL A 111 5.49 -35.40 -41.14
CA VAL A 111 6.23 -35.33 -42.41
C VAL A 111 7.44 -36.25 -42.37
N LYS A 112 8.20 -36.26 -41.27
CA LYS A 112 9.33 -37.18 -41.08
C LYS A 112 8.89 -38.65 -41.19
N ALA A 113 7.79 -39.02 -40.56
CA ALA A 113 7.27 -40.39 -40.61
C ALA A 113 6.84 -40.78 -42.04
N GLN A 114 6.11 -39.90 -42.75
CA GLN A 114 5.71 -40.12 -44.13
C GLN A 114 6.90 -40.25 -45.08
N THR A 115 7.91 -39.39 -44.94
CA THR A 115 9.15 -39.46 -45.72
C THR A 115 9.89 -40.77 -45.47
N GLN A 116 9.97 -41.22 -44.22
CA GLN A 116 10.60 -42.51 -43.89
C GLN A 116 9.86 -43.69 -44.54
N GLU A 117 8.53 -43.67 -44.53
CA GLU A 117 7.72 -44.70 -45.20
C GLU A 117 7.96 -44.73 -46.72
N LEU A 118 8.01 -43.55 -47.36
CA LEU A 118 8.30 -43.42 -48.79
C LEU A 118 9.70 -43.95 -49.15
N ILE A 119 10.72 -43.63 -48.35
CA ILE A 119 12.08 -44.14 -48.53
C ILE A 119 12.09 -45.68 -48.44
N ASN A 120 11.44 -46.25 -47.42
CA ASN A 120 11.38 -47.70 -47.25
C ASN A 120 10.71 -48.38 -48.46
N LYS A 121 9.56 -47.86 -48.92
CA LYS A 121 8.85 -48.39 -50.11
C LYS A 121 9.72 -48.30 -51.38
N THR A 122 10.39 -47.18 -51.58
CA THR A 122 11.26 -46.97 -52.76
C THR A 122 12.44 -47.93 -52.74
N THR A 123 13.09 -48.10 -51.59
CA THR A 123 14.21 -49.02 -51.40
C THR A 123 13.80 -50.47 -51.62
N GLN A 124 12.60 -50.86 -51.18
CA GLN A 124 12.08 -52.21 -51.36
C GLN A 124 11.86 -52.53 -52.85
N ILE A 125 11.18 -51.64 -53.58
CA ILE A 125 10.97 -51.77 -55.04
C ILE A 125 12.30 -51.86 -55.79
N GLN A 126 13.32 -51.14 -55.34
CA GLN A 126 14.63 -51.14 -55.98
C GLN A 126 15.42 -52.43 -55.74
N ASN A 127 15.19 -53.11 -54.62
CA ASN A 127 15.78 -54.42 -54.31
C ASN A 127 15.03 -55.59 -54.96
N GLU A 128 13.79 -55.39 -55.41
CA GLU A 128 12.99 -56.40 -56.12
C GLU A 128 13.28 -56.46 -57.63
N LYS A 129 14.16 -55.59 -58.14
CA LYS A 129 14.68 -55.60 -59.52
C LYS A 129 16.07 -56.25 -59.59
#